data_AF-A0A367JAN5-F1
#
_entry.id   AF-A0A367JAN5-F1
#
_cell.length_a   1.000
_cell.length_b   1.000
_cell.length_c   1.000
_cell.angle_alpha   90.00
_cell.angle_beta   90.00
_cell.angle_gamma   90.00
#
_symmetry.space_group_name_H-M   'P 1'
#
loop_
_entity.id
_entity.type
_entity.pdbx_description
1 polymer ?
#
loop_
_entity_poly.entity_id
_entity_poly.type
_entity_poly.pdbx_seq_one_letter_code
_entity_poly.pdbx_strand_id
1 'polypeptide(L)'
;STLNKRYRESIHRGWGLLCIISVTFPPSKNLEAYLTDFVQHHHHSQDPQVATMSQHVSNKLKRICKRGAKGKVLTSAEIARAKEAPFKPSVFGESLQFIMDLQANTSPDLKIPMIVPFLTNAVRETNGQLSEGIFRVPGDADAVTDLRVRIENGNYDATGITDPNVPASLLKYWLRDLVEPIITSENYYDCIKYAEEPEMAINIINRLPDTNRRIALYIINFLQEFTDPEIIKHTLMNVNNLAMVFAPNFLRCPSESLTTVFENSKYEQAFLRTLINETHVDPSACAYESDSSKVVGQYKDQ
;
A
#
# COMPACT_ATOMS: atom_id res chain seq x y z
N SER A 1 -44.71 -15.26 8.31
CA SER A 1 -43.31 -15.66 8.59
C SER A 1 -42.46 -15.72 7.31
N THR A 2 -42.97 -16.26 6.19
CA THR A 2 -42.21 -16.46 4.94
C THR A 2 -41.80 -15.16 4.21
N LEU A 3 -42.66 -14.13 4.18
CA LEU A 3 -42.30 -12.84 3.55
C LEU A 3 -41.14 -12.13 4.25
N ASN A 4 -41.10 -12.15 5.59
CA ASN A 4 -40.04 -11.52 6.38
C ASN A 4 -38.69 -12.24 6.17
N LYS A 5 -38.72 -13.57 5.98
CA LYS A 5 -37.53 -14.35 5.61
C LYS A 5 -36.99 -13.97 4.23
N ARG A 6 -37.86 -13.89 3.21
CA ARG A 6 -37.49 -13.48 1.85
C ARG A 6 -36.93 -12.05 1.80
N TYR A 7 -37.51 -11.15 2.59
CA TYR A 7 -37.04 -9.76 2.70
C TYR A 7 -35.61 -9.66 3.25
N ARG A 8 -35.32 -10.35 4.36
CA ARG A 8 -33.96 -10.39 4.94
C ARG A 8 -32.94 -11.00 3.98
N GLU A 9 -33.32 -12.08 3.29
CA GLU A 9 -32.46 -12.72 2.29
C GLU A 9 -32.16 -11.77 1.12
N SER A 10 -33.13 -10.97 0.70
CA SER A 10 -32.92 -9.95 -0.34
C SER A 10 -31.94 -8.86 0.10
N ILE A 11 -32.03 -8.40 1.35
CA ILE A 11 -31.09 -7.39 1.90
C ILE A 11 -29.68 -7.94 1.92
N HIS A 12 -29.51 -9.18 2.42
CA HIS A 12 -28.21 -9.82 2.51
C HIS A 12 -27.57 -9.99 1.12
N ARG A 13 -28.35 -10.48 0.14
CA ARG A 13 -27.90 -10.60 -1.26
C ARG A 13 -27.55 -9.24 -1.88
N GLY A 14 -28.31 -8.19 -1.57
CA GLY A 14 -28.05 -6.82 -2.05
C GLY A 14 -26.71 -6.28 -1.54
N TRP A 15 -26.43 -6.42 -0.24
CA TRP A 15 -25.15 -6.02 0.33
C TRP A 15 -24.00 -6.88 -0.17
N GLY A 16 -24.18 -8.20 -0.30
CA GLY A 16 -23.18 -9.07 -0.90
C GLY A 16 -22.85 -8.68 -2.34
N LEU A 17 -23.83 -8.21 -3.12
CA LEU A 17 -23.59 -7.66 -4.46
C LEU A 17 -22.79 -6.35 -4.40
N LEU A 18 -23.13 -5.44 -3.48
CA LEU A 18 -22.38 -4.19 -3.29
C LEU A 18 -20.92 -4.45 -2.87
N CYS A 19 -20.65 -5.47 -2.06
CA CYS A 19 -19.28 -5.89 -1.73
C CYS A 19 -18.48 -6.26 -2.99
N ILE A 20 -19.10 -6.93 -3.96
CA ILE A 20 -18.45 -7.31 -5.23
C ILE A 20 -18.23 -6.09 -6.11
N ILE A 21 -19.28 -5.27 -6.30
CA ILE A 21 -19.25 -4.15 -7.25
C ILE A 21 -18.23 -3.09 -6.80
N SER A 22 -18.17 -2.81 -5.50
CA SER A 22 -17.25 -1.80 -4.93
C SER A 22 -15.76 -2.15 -5.02
N VAL A 23 -15.41 -3.35 -5.48
CA VAL A 23 -14.00 -3.75 -5.74
C VAL A 23 -13.52 -3.34 -7.13
N THR A 24 -14.42 -3.28 -8.13
CA THR A 24 -14.03 -3.21 -9.55
C THR A 24 -14.73 -2.13 -10.35
N PHE A 25 -15.97 -1.80 -9.99
CA PHE A 25 -16.83 -0.89 -10.75
C PHE A 25 -17.10 0.37 -9.91
N PRO A 26 -16.38 1.48 -10.14
CA PRO A 26 -16.76 2.74 -9.53
C PRO A 26 -18.16 3.15 -10.02
N PRO A 27 -18.98 3.79 -9.17
CA PRO A 27 -20.22 4.40 -9.62
C PRO A 27 -19.93 5.46 -10.69
N SER A 28 -20.88 5.71 -11.57
CA SER A 28 -20.82 6.87 -12.45
C SER A 28 -20.93 8.16 -11.62
N LYS A 29 -20.45 9.29 -12.14
CA LYS A 29 -20.51 10.60 -11.43
C LYS A 29 -21.94 10.95 -10.96
N ASN A 30 -22.96 10.55 -11.73
CA ASN A 30 -24.36 10.81 -11.40
C ASN A 30 -24.93 9.85 -10.34
N LEU A 31 -24.30 8.68 -10.13
CA LEU A 31 -24.71 7.67 -9.16
C LEU A 31 -23.92 7.76 -7.85
N GLU A 32 -22.71 8.32 -7.88
CA GLU A 32 -21.77 8.34 -6.77
C GLU A 32 -22.35 8.96 -5.50
N ALA A 33 -22.96 10.14 -5.60
CA ALA A 33 -23.56 10.83 -4.47
C ALA A 33 -24.69 9.99 -3.85
N TYR A 34 -25.62 9.52 -4.68
CA TYR A 34 -26.74 8.68 -4.23
C TYR A 34 -26.27 7.39 -3.55
N LEU A 35 -25.32 6.68 -4.16
CA LEU A 35 -24.83 5.41 -3.61
C LEU A 35 -24.07 5.63 -2.30
N THR A 36 -23.30 6.71 -2.21
CA THR A 36 -22.60 7.09 -0.99
C THR A 36 -23.59 7.40 0.13
N ASP A 37 -24.61 8.20 -0.15
CA ASP A 37 -25.66 8.52 0.81
C ASP A 37 -26.42 7.26 1.22
N PHE A 38 -26.84 6.42 0.27
CA PHE A 38 -27.52 5.16 0.56
C PHE A 38 -26.71 4.28 1.52
N VAL A 39 -25.41 4.08 1.23
CA VAL A 39 -24.55 3.24 2.07
C VAL A 39 -24.39 3.81 3.47
N GLN A 40 -24.28 5.14 3.61
CA GLN A 40 -24.19 5.81 4.91
C GLN A 40 -25.49 5.70 5.72
N HIS A 41 -26.64 5.93 5.08
CA HIS A 41 -27.95 5.86 5.74
C HIS A 41 -28.31 4.43 6.20
N HIS A 42 -27.86 3.42 5.46
CA HIS A 42 -28.13 2.00 5.76
C HIS A 42 -26.95 1.29 6.43
N HIS A 43 -25.97 2.05 6.91
CA HIS A 43 -24.76 1.53 7.56
C HIS A 43 -25.06 0.82 8.89
N HIS A 44 -26.02 1.35 9.66
CA HIS A 44 -26.33 0.92 11.03
C HIS A 44 -27.46 -0.13 11.09
N SER A 45 -27.25 -1.28 10.47
CA SER A 45 -28.18 -2.42 10.58
C SER A 45 -28.08 -3.11 11.95
N GLN A 46 -29.22 -3.59 12.48
CA GLN A 46 -29.23 -4.48 13.65
C GLN A 46 -28.76 -5.91 13.33
N ASP A 47 -28.71 -6.27 12.05
CA ASP A 47 -28.13 -7.55 11.60
C ASP A 47 -26.60 -7.41 11.54
N PRO A 48 -25.85 -8.19 12.35
CA PRO A 48 -24.39 -8.08 12.42
C PRO A 48 -23.70 -8.32 11.08
N GLN A 49 -24.19 -9.26 10.25
CA GLN A 49 -23.57 -9.54 8.96
C GLN A 49 -23.77 -8.39 7.99
N VAL A 50 -24.97 -7.80 8.00
CA VAL A 50 -25.28 -6.62 7.18
C VAL A 50 -24.45 -5.41 7.63
N ALA A 51 -24.27 -5.21 8.94
CA ALA A 51 -23.42 -4.15 9.48
C ALA A 51 -21.96 -4.30 9.05
N THR A 52 -21.42 -5.53 9.06
CA THR A 52 -20.06 -5.80 8.55
C THR A 52 -19.95 -5.50 7.05
N MET A 53 -20.89 -5.97 6.23
CA MET A 53 -20.88 -5.70 4.79
C MET A 53 -21.04 -4.21 4.47
N SER A 54 -21.95 -3.50 5.15
CA SER A 54 -22.19 -2.07 4.92
C SER A 54 -20.98 -1.22 5.31
N GLN A 55 -20.29 -1.58 6.39
CA GLN A 55 -19.03 -0.94 6.78
C GLN A 55 -17.94 -1.14 5.74
N HIS A 56 -17.78 -2.38 5.27
CA HIS A 56 -16.82 -2.71 4.24
C HIS A 56 -17.09 -1.93 2.94
N VAL A 57 -18.34 -1.91 2.48
CA VAL A 57 -18.75 -1.19 1.26
C VAL A 57 -18.51 0.31 1.40
N SER A 58 -18.84 0.93 2.54
CA SER A 58 -18.61 2.36 2.78
C SER A 58 -17.14 2.74 2.59
N ASN A 59 -16.23 1.93 3.12
CA ASN A 59 -14.79 2.16 3.01
C ASN A 59 -14.28 1.90 1.57
N LYS A 60 -14.73 0.83 0.91
CA LYS A 60 -14.32 0.50 -0.46
C LYS A 60 -14.84 1.51 -1.48
N LEU A 61 -16.08 1.99 -1.32
CA LEU A 61 -16.70 2.95 -2.22
C LEU A 61 -15.90 4.26 -2.29
N LYS A 62 -15.55 4.84 -1.13
CA LYS A 62 -14.69 6.04 -1.06
C LYS A 62 -13.38 5.89 -1.82
N ARG A 63 -12.81 4.68 -1.85
CA ARG A 63 -11.53 4.40 -2.52
C ARG A 63 -11.69 4.19 -4.01
N ILE A 64 -12.68 3.41 -4.44
CA ILE A 64 -12.86 3.11 -5.86
C ILE A 64 -13.27 4.35 -6.65
N CYS A 65 -14.07 5.26 -6.06
CA CYS A 65 -14.38 6.55 -6.67
C CYS A 65 -13.13 7.39 -6.94
N LYS A 66 -12.17 7.40 -6.01
CA LYS A 66 -10.89 8.11 -6.19
C LYS A 66 -9.97 7.46 -7.22
N ARG A 67 -9.93 6.13 -7.30
CA ARG A 67 -9.01 5.39 -8.18
C ARG A 67 -9.53 5.24 -9.61
N GLY A 68 -10.83 5.30 -9.81
CA GLY A 68 -11.45 5.04 -11.11
C GLY A 68 -11.54 3.55 -11.46
N ALA A 69 -12.03 3.28 -12.66
CA ALA A 69 -12.40 1.93 -13.08
C ALA A 69 -11.18 1.09 -13.44
N LYS A 70 -11.16 -0.18 -13.01
CA LYS A 70 -10.09 -1.12 -13.36
C LYS A 70 -10.28 -1.81 -14.71
N GLY A 71 -11.47 -1.71 -15.32
CA GLY A 71 -11.76 -2.28 -16.65
C GLY A 71 -11.69 -3.81 -16.75
N LYS A 72 -11.57 -4.53 -15.63
CA LYS A 72 -11.41 -5.99 -15.59
C LYS A 72 -12.75 -6.68 -15.28
N VAL A 73 -13.04 -7.77 -16.00
CA VAL A 73 -14.12 -8.69 -15.63
C VAL A 73 -13.62 -9.61 -14.52
N LEU A 74 -14.36 -9.70 -13.42
CA LEU A 74 -14.00 -10.56 -12.30
C LEU A 74 -14.18 -12.04 -12.64
N THR A 75 -13.19 -12.85 -12.31
CA THR A 75 -13.26 -14.31 -12.31
C THR A 75 -14.16 -14.81 -11.17
N SER A 76 -14.63 -16.06 -11.26
CA SER A 76 -15.43 -16.69 -10.20
C SER A 76 -14.71 -16.70 -8.84
N ALA A 77 -13.39 -16.91 -8.85
CA ALA A 77 -12.56 -16.86 -7.64
C ALA A 77 -12.51 -15.44 -7.04
N GLU A 78 -12.35 -14.41 -7.87
CA GLU A 78 -12.37 -13.02 -7.39
C GLU A 78 -13.75 -12.62 -6.83
N ILE A 79 -14.83 -13.08 -7.45
CA ILE A 79 -16.20 -12.85 -6.94
C ILE A 79 -16.39 -13.52 -5.57
N ALA A 80 -15.93 -14.76 -5.40
CA ALA A 80 -16.01 -15.46 -4.12
C ALA A 80 -15.22 -14.70 -3.04
N ARG A 81 -13.96 -14.31 -3.35
CA ARG A 81 -13.12 -13.51 -2.44
C ARG A 81 -13.78 -12.18 -2.06
N ALA A 82 -14.38 -11.47 -3.01
CA ALA A 82 -15.04 -10.19 -2.73
C ALA A 82 -16.27 -10.34 -1.81
N LYS A 83 -16.94 -11.50 -1.81
CA LYS A 83 -18.04 -11.81 -0.88
C LYS A 83 -17.53 -12.12 0.53
N GLU A 84 -16.37 -12.76 0.65
CA GLU A 84 -15.77 -13.14 1.93
C GLU A 84 -15.00 -11.99 2.59
N ALA A 85 -14.47 -11.05 1.79
CA ALA A 85 -13.62 -9.95 2.24
C ALA A 85 -14.17 -9.11 3.41
N PRO A 86 -15.49 -8.83 3.53
CA PRO A 86 -16.02 -8.12 4.70
C PRO A 86 -15.77 -8.86 6.03
N PHE A 87 -15.69 -10.19 5.98
CA PHE A 87 -15.59 -11.06 7.15
C PHE A 87 -14.17 -11.54 7.41
N LYS A 88 -13.21 -11.10 6.60
CA LYS A 88 -11.82 -11.52 6.69
C LYS A 88 -10.89 -10.31 6.80
N PRO A 89 -10.15 -10.16 7.91
CA PRO A 89 -9.11 -9.13 8.02
C PRO A 89 -8.10 -9.26 6.87
N SER A 90 -7.79 -8.15 6.22
CA SER A 90 -6.77 -8.07 5.17
C SER A 90 -5.76 -6.99 5.53
N VAL A 91 -4.50 -7.19 5.14
CA VAL A 91 -3.45 -6.16 5.28
C VAL A 91 -3.42 -5.20 4.09
N PHE A 92 -4.25 -5.43 3.06
CA PHE A 92 -4.25 -4.63 1.83
C PHE A 92 -5.31 -3.55 1.85
N GLY A 93 -4.83 -2.32 1.74
CA GLY A 93 -5.64 -1.13 1.89
C GLY A 93 -6.28 -1.08 3.26
N GLU A 94 -5.49 -1.18 4.32
CA GLU A 94 -5.95 -0.80 5.64
C GLU A 94 -5.05 0.30 6.20
N SER A 95 -5.43 0.87 7.33
CA SER A 95 -4.56 1.80 8.04
C SER A 95 -3.36 1.04 8.62
N LEU A 96 -2.23 1.71 8.75
CA LEU A 96 -1.05 1.11 9.38
C LEU A 96 -1.35 0.64 10.80
N GLN A 97 -2.15 1.40 11.56
CA GLN A 97 -2.59 1.01 12.90
C GLN A 97 -3.30 -0.35 12.89
N PHE A 98 -4.30 -0.53 12.01
CA PHE A 98 -5.04 -1.79 11.92
C PHE A 98 -4.13 -2.97 11.55
N ILE A 99 -3.19 -2.75 10.62
CA ILE A 99 -2.25 -3.79 10.19
C ILE A 99 -1.32 -4.19 11.35
N MET A 100 -0.83 -3.21 12.13
CA MET A 100 0.00 -3.45 13.30
C MET A 100 -0.76 -4.18 14.41
N ASP A 101 -2.03 -3.81 14.65
CA ASP A 101 -2.89 -4.50 15.62
C ASP A 101 -3.14 -5.96 15.23
N LEU A 102 -3.31 -6.23 13.93
CA LEU A 102 -3.54 -7.59 13.41
C LEU A 102 -2.34 -8.51 13.65
N GLN A 103 -1.10 -8.01 13.52
CA GLN A 103 0.10 -8.81 13.72
C GLN A 103 0.62 -8.85 15.16
N ALA A 104 0.06 -8.04 16.08
CA ALA A 104 0.58 -7.86 17.43
C ALA A 104 0.75 -9.19 18.20
N ASN A 105 -0.13 -10.16 17.97
CA ASN A 105 -0.06 -11.47 18.62
C ASN A 105 0.97 -12.42 17.98
N THR A 106 1.25 -12.28 16.69
CA THR A 106 2.17 -13.17 15.95
C THR A 106 3.59 -12.62 15.88
N SER A 107 3.77 -11.30 15.96
CA SER A 107 5.08 -10.63 15.87
C SER A 107 5.09 -9.34 16.69
N PRO A 108 5.02 -9.44 18.03
CA PRO A 108 4.96 -8.28 18.94
C PRO A 108 6.21 -7.40 18.89
N ASP A 109 7.35 -7.98 18.55
CA ASP A 109 8.65 -7.28 18.52
C ASP A 109 8.86 -6.50 17.23
N LEU A 110 8.15 -6.84 16.15
CA LEU A 110 8.28 -6.17 14.86
C LEU A 110 7.48 -4.86 14.87
N LYS A 111 8.19 -3.73 14.71
CA LYS A 111 7.65 -2.36 14.75
C LYS A 111 7.22 -1.81 13.39
N ILE A 112 7.27 -2.65 12.36
CA ILE A 112 6.74 -2.38 11.01
C ILE A 112 5.79 -3.52 10.59
N PRO A 113 4.90 -3.30 9.61
CA PRO A 113 4.05 -4.34 9.07
C PRO A 113 4.86 -5.53 8.54
N MET A 114 4.55 -6.76 8.95
CA MET A 114 5.24 -8.01 8.57
C MET A 114 5.38 -8.18 7.06
N ILE A 115 4.40 -7.69 6.29
CA ILE A 115 4.43 -7.70 4.83
C ILE A 115 5.63 -6.97 4.24
N VAL A 116 6.15 -5.93 4.92
CA VAL A 116 7.31 -5.16 4.47
C VAL A 116 8.58 -6.01 4.43
N PRO A 117 9.10 -6.56 5.54
CA PRO A 117 10.27 -7.42 5.52
C PRO A 117 10.03 -8.71 4.72
N PHE A 118 8.81 -9.25 4.73
CA PHE A 118 8.49 -10.43 3.93
C PHE A 118 8.71 -10.17 2.43
N LEU A 119 8.13 -9.10 1.87
CA LEU A 119 8.23 -8.83 0.44
C LEU A 119 9.64 -8.37 0.03
N THR A 120 10.35 -7.61 0.87
CA THR A 120 11.75 -7.23 0.57
C THR A 120 12.66 -8.46 0.60
N ASN A 121 12.49 -9.36 1.57
CA ASN A 121 13.23 -10.63 1.61
C ASN A 121 12.90 -11.51 0.41
N ALA A 122 11.63 -11.63 0.02
CA ALA A 122 11.24 -12.37 -1.17
C ALA A 122 11.91 -11.82 -2.44
N VAL A 123 12.06 -10.51 -2.59
CA VAL A 123 12.83 -9.91 -3.70
C VAL A 123 14.31 -10.29 -3.64
N ARG A 124 14.92 -10.31 -2.44
CA ARG A 124 16.33 -10.72 -2.27
C ARG A 124 16.53 -12.21 -2.61
N GLU A 125 15.68 -13.07 -2.07
CA GLU A 125 15.74 -14.53 -2.25
C GLU A 125 15.48 -14.97 -3.69
N THR A 126 14.72 -14.19 -4.46
CA THR A 126 14.47 -14.41 -5.90
C THR A 126 15.49 -13.72 -6.80
N ASN A 127 16.64 -13.30 -6.26
CA ASN A 127 17.73 -12.63 -6.99
C ASN A 127 17.31 -11.33 -7.68
N GLY A 128 16.48 -10.51 -7.04
CA GLY A 128 16.05 -9.22 -7.58
C GLY A 128 17.21 -8.29 -7.96
N GLN A 129 18.35 -8.38 -7.27
CA GLN A 129 19.58 -7.62 -7.58
C GLN A 129 20.23 -8.02 -8.91
N LEU A 130 19.83 -9.14 -9.52
CA LEU A 130 20.30 -9.60 -10.82
C LEU A 130 19.25 -9.44 -11.92
N SER A 131 18.05 -8.97 -11.58
CA SER A 131 16.93 -8.84 -12.52
C SER A 131 16.96 -7.48 -13.23
N GLU A 132 17.10 -7.52 -14.55
CA GLU A 132 17.00 -6.32 -15.38
C GLU A 132 15.65 -5.62 -15.18
N GLY A 133 15.68 -4.32 -14.91
CA GLY A 133 14.50 -3.50 -14.73
C GLY A 133 13.65 -3.84 -13.50
N ILE A 134 14.21 -4.49 -12.47
CA ILE A 134 13.50 -4.76 -11.21
C ILE A 134 12.79 -3.50 -10.68
N PHE A 135 11.58 -3.65 -10.17
CA PHE A 135 10.64 -2.57 -9.79
C PHE A 135 10.11 -1.70 -10.94
N ARG A 136 10.70 -1.69 -12.13
CA ARG A 136 10.11 -1.07 -13.33
C ARG A 136 9.23 -2.06 -14.08
N VAL A 137 9.74 -3.26 -14.30
CA VAL A 137 9.03 -4.35 -14.98
C VAL A 137 7.92 -4.89 -14.05
N PRO A 138 6.67 -5.04 -14.54
CA PRO A 138 5.62 -5.67 -13.75
C PRO A 138 5.85 -7.19 -13.69
N GLY A 139 5.60 -7.78 -12.51
CA GLY A 139 5.52 -9.23 -12.38
C GLY A 139 4.24 -9.77 -13.00
N ASP A 140 4.20 -11.08 -13.23
CA ASP A 140 3.00 -11.76 -13.72
C ASP A 140 1.79 -11.47 -12.82
N ALA A 141 0.69 -11.03 -13.44
CA ALA A 141 -0.47 -10.50 -12.71
C ALA A 141 -1.19 -11.57 -11.89
N ASP A 142 -1.21 -12.81 -12.36
CA ASP A 142 -1.83 -13.93 -11.67
C ASP A 142 -0.94 -14.37 -10.50
N ALA A 143 0.37 -14.47 -10.69
CA ALA A 143 1.34 -14.75 -9.62
C ALA A 143 1.34 -13.68 -8.52
N VAL A 144 1.24 -12.39 -8.88
CA VAL A 144 1.07 -11.28 -7.92
C VAL A 144 -0.24 -11.42 -7.14
N THR A 145 -1.31 -11.80 -7.82
CA THR A 145 -2.61 -12.03 -7.19
C THR A 145 -2.57 -13.23 -6.24
N ASP A 146 -1.88 -14.30 -6.62
CA ASP A 146 -1.74 -15.50 -5.79
C ASP A 146 -0.91 -15.22 -4.54
N LEU A 147 0.22 -14.53 -4.67
CA LEU A 147 1.04 -14.13 -3.51
C LEU A 147 0.27 -13.21 -2.57
N ARG A 148 -0.51 -12.26 -3.12
CA ARG A 148 -1.42 -11.43 -2.34
C ARG A 148 -2.41 -12.27 -1.53
N VAL A 149 -3.07 -13.24 -2.16
CA VAL A 149 -4.06 -14.08 -1.50
C VAL A 149 -3.43 -14.92 -0.40
N ARG A 150 -2.20 -15.43 -0.58
CA ARG A 150 -1.47 -16.11 0.48
C ARG A 150 -1.32 -15.20 1.71
N ILE A 151 -0.86 -13.96 1.52
CA ILE A 151 -0.71 -12.99 2.60
C ILE A 151 -2.05 -12.63 3.26
N GLU A 152 -3.11 -12.43 2.47
CA GLU A 152 -4.47 -12.16 2.99
C GLU A 152 -5.02 -13.34 3.82
N ASN A 153 -4.52 -14.55 3.58
CA ASN A 153 -4.83 -15.74 4.37
C ASN A 153 -3.91 -15.92 5.59
N GLY A 154 -3.03 -14.97 5.87
CA GLY A 154 -2.03 -15.06 6.94
C GLY A 154 -0.84 -15.95 6.60
N ASN A 155 -0.69 -16.37 5.34
CA ASN A 155 0.42 -17.18 4.87
C ASN A 155 1.50 -16.32 4.20
N TYR A 156 2.56 -16.03 4.95
CA TYR A 156 3.75 -15.30 4.50
C TYR A 156 4.78 -16.30 3.94
N ASP A 157 4.44 -16.92 2.82
CA ASP A 157 5.29 -17.91 2.15
C ASP A 157 5.45 -17.60 0.66
N ALA A 158 6.70 -17.36 0.27
CA ALA A 158 7.10 -17.08 -1.10
C ALA A 158 7.51 -18.35 -1.88
N THR A 159 7.33 -19.55 -1.31
CA THR A 159 7.68 -20.82 -1.97
C THR A 159 7.02 -20.92 -3.35
N GLY A 160 7.85 -21.28 -4.34
CA GLY A 160 7.44 -21.41 -5.75
C GLY A 160 7.41 -20.09 -6.53
N ILE A 161 7.66 -18.94 -5.90
CA ILE A 161 7.87 -17.68 -6.61
C ILE A 161 9.33 -17.61 -7.07
N THR A 162 9.56 -17.58 -8.38
CA THR A 162 10.91 -17.48 -8.97
C THR A 162 11.16 -16.14 -9.66
N ASP A 163 10.11 -15.44 -10.06
CA ASP A 163 10.21 -14.12 -10.68
C ASP A 163 10.27 -13.03 -9.60
N PRO A 164 11.40 -12.29 -9.47
CA PRO A 164 11.53 -11.22 -8.48
C PRO A 164 10.59 -10.04 -8.74
N ASN A 165 10.07 -9.89 -9.96
CA ASN A 165 9.12 -8.82 -10.27
C ASN A 165 7.75 -9.05 -9.60
N VAL A 166 7.43 -10.28 -9.19
CA VAL A 166 6.19 -10.60 -8.45
C VAL A 166 6.18 -9.95 -7.05
N PRO A 167 7.11 -10.26 -6.13
CA PRO A 167 7.14 -9.61 -4.82
C PRO A 167 7.44 -8.11 -4.92
N ALA A 168 8.27 -7.68 -5.89
CA ALA A 168 8.53 -6.26 -6.14
C ALA A 168 7.27 -5.48 -6.56
N SER A 169 6.44 -6.07 -7.42
CA SER A 169 5.17 -5.47 -7.84
C SER A 169 4.18 -5.41 -6.69
N LEU A 170 4.12 -6.48 -5.87
CA LEU A 170 3.22 -6.53 -4.72
C LEU A 170 3.63 -5.55 -3.62
N LEU A 171 4.94 -5.33 -3.41
CA LEU A 171 5.45 -4.34 -2.45
C LEU A 171 5.01 -2.92 -2.81
N LYS A 172 5.25 -2.51 -4.07
CA LYS A 172 4.78 -1.22 -4.58
C LYS A 172 3.26 -1.10 -4.51
N TYR A 173 2.55 -2.18 -4.87
CA TYR A 173 1.10 -2.23 -4.78
C TYR A 173 0.65 -1.97 -3.34
N TRP A 174 1.21 -2.66 -2.35
CA TRP A 174 0.81 -2.53 -0.95
C TRP A 174 1.03 -1.11 -0.42
N LEU A 175 2.22 -0.53 -0.64
CA LEU A 175 2.53 0.86 -0.24
C LEU A 175 1.50 1.86 -0.80
N ARG A 176 1.18 1.72 -2.08
CA ARG A 176 0.20 2.58 -2.76
C ARG A 176 -1.25 2.33 -2.32
N ASP A 177 -1.56 1.11 -1.89
CA ASP A 177 -2.93 0.69 -1.52
C ASP A 177 -3.33 1.13 -0.13
N LEU A 178 -2.37 1.52 0.73
CA LEU A 178 -2.62 2.03 2.07
C LEU A 178 -3.69 3.14 2.08
N VAL A 179 -4.47 3.18 3.17
CA VAL A 179 -5.53 4.18 3.38
C VAL A 179 -4.95 5.59 3.23
N GLU A 180 -3.86 5.83 3.93
CA GLU A 180 -3.05 7.04 3.84
C GLU A 180 -1.69 6.70 3.23
N PRO A 181 -1.14 7.59 2.38
CA PRO A 181 0.24 7.45 1.90
C PRO A 181 1.25 7.39 3.07
N ILE A 182 2.43 6.82 2.82
CA ILE A 182 3.51 6.78 3.82
C ILE A 182 3.89 8.20 4.25
N ILE A 183 4.04 9.12 3.29
CA ILE A 183 4.15 10.55 3.58
C ILE A 183 2.74 11.10 3.81
N THR A 184 2.44 11.51 5.04
CA THR A 184 1.11 12.05 5.37
C THR A 184 0.82 13.33 4.57
N SER A 185 -0.47 13.59 4.29
CA SER A 185 -0.89 14.75 3.50
C SER A 185 -0.40 16.08 4.06
N GLU A 186 -0.24 16.17 5.38
CA GLU A 186 0.26 17.35 6.10
C GLU A 186 1.72 17.67 5.77
N ASN A 187 2.54 16.64 5.53
CA ASN A 187 3.96 16.78 5.22
C ASN A 187 4.24 16.87 3.71
N TYR A 188 3.24 16.65 2.86
CA TYR A 188 3.42 16.55 1.41
C TYR A 188 4.06 17.80 0.80
N TYR A 189 3.52 18.99 1.11
CA TYR A 189 4.01 20.24 0.49
C TYR A 189 5.42 20.60 0.93
N ASP A 190 5.79 20.27 2.17
CA ASP A 190 7.18 20.41 2.64
C ASP A 190 8.12 19.47 1.87
N CYS A 191 7.69 18.24 1.57
CA CYS A 191 8.48 17.33 0.72
C CYS A 191 8.75 17.92 -0.66
N ILE A 192 7.75 18.57 -1.27
CA ILE A 192 7.90 19.22 -2.59
C ILE A 192 8.84 20.42 -2.49
N LYS A 193 8.67 21.26 -1.47
CA LYS A 193 9.46 22.48 -1.26
C LYS A 193 10.94 22.17 -1.00
N TYR A 194 11.21 21.17 -0.16
CA TYR A 194 12.54 20.80 0.31
C TYR A 194 13.10 19.55 -0.38
N ALA A 195 12.60 19.24 -1.58
CA ALA A 195 12.90 18.01 -2.31
C ALA A 195 14.40 17.77 -2.56
N GLU A 196 15.17 18.85 -2.72
CA GLU A 196 16.61 18.82 -3.01
C GLU A 196 17.46 19.34 -1.84
N GLU A 197 16.86 19.54 -0.66
CA GLU A 197 17.55 19.96 0.56
C GLU A 197 17.66 18.77 1.52
N PRO A 198 18.81 18.07 1.57
CA PRO A 198 18.92 16.78 2.25
C PRO A 198 18.56 16.81 3.74
N GLU A 199 19.11 17.79 4.48
CA GLU A 199 18.86 17.93 5.91
C GLU A 199 17.36 18.14 6.19
N MET A 200 16.71 18.99 5.38
CA MET A 200 15.27 19.26 5.50
C MET A 200 14.44 18.05 5.12
N ALA A 201 14.80 17.34 4.04
CA ALA A 201 14.11 16.13 3.61
C ALA A 201 14.13 15.03 4.69
N ILE A 202 15.29 14.80 5.31
CA ILE A 202 15.44 13.82 6.40
C ILE A 202 14.68 14.28 7.66
N ASN A 203 14.70 15.58 7.97
CA ASN A 203 13.91 16.13 9.07
C ASN A 203 12.41 15.90 8.88
N ILE A 204 11.90 16.01 7.64
CA ILE A 204 10.49 15.72 7.34
C ILE A 204 10.18 14.24 7.59
N ILE A 205 11.03 13.31 7.13
CA ILE A 205 10.86 11.87 7.38
C ILE A 205 10.84 11.57 8.89
N ASN A 206 11.73 12.21 9.65
CA ASN A 206 11.83 12.01 11.09
C ASN A 206 10.65 12.56 11.89
N ARG A 207 9.82 13.43 11.30
CA ARG A 207 8.58 13.98 11.91
C ARG A 207 7.33 13.14 11.62
N LEU A 208 7.43 12.15 10.72
CA LEU A 208 6.30 11.28 10.42
C LEU A 208 5.88 10.46 11.66
N PRO A 209 4.63 9.98 11.72
CA PRO A 209 4.24 8.99 12.71
C PRO A 209 5.20 7.80 12.72
N ASP A 210 5.48 7.24 13.90
CA ASP A 210 6.57 6.29 14.09
C ASP A 210 6.56 5.12 13.09
N THR A 211 5.40 4.49 12.88
CA THR A 211 5.25 3.40 11.91
C THR A 211 5.51 3.86 10.46
N ASN A 212 5.00 5.03 10.06
CA ASN A 212 5.26 5.61 8.73
C ASN A 212 6.76 5.87 8.53
N ARG A 213 7.40 6.52 9.51
CA ARG A 213 8.84 6.82 9.51
C ARG A 213 9.67 5.55 9.34
N ARG A 214 9.38 4.51 10.14
CA ARG A 214 10.11 3.23 10.10
C ARG A 214 9.96 2.52 8.76
N ILE A 215 8.75 2.48 8.21
CA ILE A 215 8.53 1.89 6.88
C ILE A 215 9.28 2.68 5.81
N ALA A 216 9.18 4.01 5.84
CA ALA A 216 9.87 4.87 4.86
C ALA A 216 11.37 4.60 4.87
N LEU A 217 12.00 4.64 6.04
CA LEU A 217 13.44 4.42 6.21
C LEU A 217 13.84 2.99 5.86
N TYR A 218 13.08 1.98 6.28
CA TYR A 218 13.35 0.59 5.93
C TYR A 218 13.34 0.37 4.41
N ILE A 219 12.36 0.96 3.71
CA ILE A 219 12.30 0.87 2.25
C ILE A 219 13.41 1.71 1.59
N ILE A 220 13.73 2.90 2.10
CA ILE A 220 14.87 3.69 1.60
C ILE A 220 16.16 2.87 1.69
N ASN A 221 16.41 2.22 2.82
CA ASN A 221 17.57 1.32 2.99
C ASN A 221 17.55 0.17 1.98
N PHE A 222 16.40 -0.48 1.81
CA PHE A 222 16.27 -1.55 0.83
C PHE A 222 16.54 -1.08 -0.61
N LEU A 223 16.11 0.13 -0.97
CA LEU A 223 16.40 0.72 -2.29
C LEU A 223 17.89 1.06 -2.45
N GLN A 224 18.57 1.43 -1.38
CA GLN A 224 20.02 1.70 -1.41
C GLN A 224 20.83 0.46 -1.79
N GLU A 225 20.35 -0.75 -1.46
CA GLU A 225 20.99 -1.99 -1.92
C GLU A 225 21.08 -2.07 -3.45
N PHE A 226 20.16 -1.45 -4.18
CA PHE A 226 20.16 -1.43 -5.65
C PHE A 226 20.99 -0.30 -6.26
N THR A 227 21.59 0.56 -5.42
CA THR A 227 22.41 1.69 -5.87
C THR A 227 23.90 1.36 -5.99
N ASP A 228 24.31 0.15 -5.59
CA ASP A 228 25.68 -0.33 -5.80
C ASP A 228 25.99 -0.38 -7.31
N PRO A 229 27.12 0.20 -7.77
CA PRO A 229 27.52 0.15 -9.18
C PRO A 229 27.55 -1.25 -9.80
N GLU A 230 27.92 -2.29 -9.05
CA GLU A 230 27.92 -3.67 -9.55
C GLU A 230 26.49 -4.21 -9.72
N ILE A 231 25.57 -3.86 -8.82
CA ILE A 231 24.15 -4.23 -8.93
C ILE A 231 23.46 -3.45 -10.06
N ILE A 232 23.82 -2.17 -10.25
CA ILE A 232 23.30 -1.34 -11.35
C ILE A 232 23.64 -1.93 -12.72
N LYS A 233 24.82 -2.54 -12.89
CA LYS A 233 25.20 -3.19 -14.17
C LYS A 233 24.24 -4.31 -14.57
N HIS A 234 23.67 -5.01 -13.59
CA HIS A 234 22.70 -6.08 -13.84
C HIS A 234 21.27 -5.55 -13.95
N THR A 235 20.86 -4.71 -13.00
CA THR A 235 19.46 -4.25 -12.91
C THR A 235 19.13 -3.13 -13.88
N LEU A 236 20.12 -2.34 -14.30
CA LEU A 236 19.93 -1.08 -15.04
C LEU A 236 19.07 -0.05 -14.29
N MET A 237 18.90 -0.21 -12.98
CA MET A 237 18.07 0.64 -12.12
C MET A 237 18.94 1.56 -11.27
N ASN A 238 19.32 2.71 -11.84
CA ASN A 238 20.00 3.75 -11.07
C ASN A 238 19.02 4.46 -10.09
N VAL A 239 19.55 5.32 -9.21
CA VAL A 239 18.75 6.05 -8.21
C VAL A 239 17.61 6.87 -8.83
N ASN A 240 17.81 7.46 -10.02
CA ASN A 240 16.76 8.21 -10.70
C ASN A 240 15.60 7.29 -11.13
N ASN A 241 15.91 6.11 -11.66
CA ASN A 241 14.92 5.12 -12.05
C ASN A 241 14.16 4.57 -10.83
N LEU A 242 14.87 4.30 -9.74
CA LEU A 242 14.26 3.84 -8.48
C LEU A 242 13.32 4.92 -7.90
N ALA A 243 13.78 6.17 -7.84
CA ALA A 243 12.97 7.28 -7.34
C ALA A 243 11.72 7.50 -8.21
N MET A 244 11.85 7.40 -9.53
CA MET A 244 10.73 7.51 -10.48
C MET A 244 9.65 6.47 -10.21
N VAL A 245 10.02 5.21 -9.96
CA VAL A 245 9.03 4.14 -9.75
C VAL A 245 8.48 4.08 -8.32
N PHE A 246 9.23 4.56 -7.31
CA PHE A 246 8.80 4.48 -5.90
C PHE A 246 8.12 5.74 -5.37
N ALA A 247 8.45 6.94 -5.86
CA ALA A 247 7.83 8.20 -5.43
C ALA A 247 6.29 8.16 -5.37
N PRO A 248 5.56 7.67 -6.41
CA PRO A 248 4.10 7.63 -6.38
C PRO A 248 3.51 6.58 -5.42
N ASN A 249 4.34 5.73 -4.80
CA ASN A 249 3.92 4.80 -3.77
C ASN A 249 4.18 5.34 -2.34
N PHE A 250 4.97 6.41 -2.22
CA PHE A 250 5.26 7.09 -0.95
C PHE A 250 4.41 8.35 -0.77
N LEU A 251 4.31 9.13 -1.84
CA LEU A 251 3.62 10.42 -1.87
C LEU A 251 2.34 10.31 -2.68
N ARG A 252 1.33 11.07 -2.28
CA ARG A 252 0.07 11.23 -3.01
C ARG A 252 -0.30 12.70 -2.99
N CYS A 253 -0.24 13.35 -4.15
CA CYS A 253 -0.61 14.76 -4.27
C CYS A 253 -2.03 15.02 -3.72
N PRO A 254 -2.20 15.92 -2.74
CA PRO A 254 -3.51 16.28 -2.20
C PRO A 254 -4.38 17.10 -3.17
N SER A 255 -3.79 17.65 -4.24
CA SER A 255 -4.50 18.49 -5.21
C SER A 255 -5.28 17.66 -6.22
N GLU A 256 -6.49 18.09 -6.57
CA GLU A 256 -7.30 17.50 -7.65
C GLU A 256 -6.93 18.02 -9.04
N SER A 257 -6.09 19.07 -9.11
CA SER A 257 -5.62 19.65 -10.37
C SER A 257 -4.60 18.74 -11.04
N LEU A 258 -4.95 18.19 -12.20
CA LEU A 258 -4.03 17.37 -13.00
C LEU A 258 -2.73 18.11 -13.32
N THR A 259 -2.80 19.41 -13.61
CA THR A 259 -1.61 20.24 -13.85
C THR A 259 -0.67 20.22 -12.65
N THR A 260 -1.20 20.44 -11.45
CA THR A 260 -0.41 20.42 -10.21
C THR A 260 0.16 19.03 -9.92
N VAL A 261 -0.60 17.97 -10.18
CA VAL A 261 -0.12 16.59 -10.03
C VAL A 261 1.06 16.32 -10.96
N PHE A 262 0.96 16.72 -12.23
CA PHE A 262 2.06 16.55 -13.19
C PHE A 262 3.29 17.39 -12.83
N GLU A 263 3.09 18.66 -12.45
CA GLU A 263 4.18 19.55 -12.04
C GLU A 263 4.91 19.07 -10.79
N ASN A 264 4.16 18.52 -9.82
CA ASN A 264 4.73 18.03 -8.57
C ASN A 264 5.51 16.72 -8.73
N SER A 265 5.17 15.90 -9.72
CA SER A 265 5.78 14.57 -9.91
C SER A 265 7.31 14.59 -9.96
N LYS A 266 7.93 15.62 -10.58
CA LYS A 266 9.39 15.77 -10.63
C LYS A 266 10.00 16.05 -9.24
N TYR A 267 9.28 16.77 -8.38
CA TYR A 267 9.71 17.08 -7.02
C TYR A 267 9.49 15.90 -6.07
N GLU A 268 8.41 15.13 -6.25
CA GLU A 268 8.22 13.85 -5.53
C GLU A 268 9.39 12.89 -5.81
N GLN A 269 9.81 12.81 -7.08
CA GLN A 269 10.97 12.02 -7.50
C GLN A 269 12.28 12.58 -6.93
N ALA A 270 12.45 13.91 -6.94
CA ALA A 270 13.63 14.55 -6.37
C ALA A 270 13.74 14.29 -4.86
N PHE A 271 12.65 14.43 -4.13
CA PHE A 271 12.59 14.16 -2.69
C PHE A 271 13.03 12.73 -2.38
N LEU A 272 12.46 11.74 -3.06
CA LEU A 272 12.83 10.34 -2.81
C LEU A 272 14.28 10.04 -3.24
N ARG A 273 14.75 10.63 -4.34
CA ARG A 273 16.16 10.51 -4.78
C ARG A 273 17.12 11.06 -3.73
N THR A 274 16.84 12.26 -3.20
CA THR A 274 17.62 12.89 -2.13
C THR A 274 17.69 11.97 -0.91
N LEU A 275 16.57 11.38 -0.49
CA LEU A 275 16.54 10.45 0.63
C LEU A 275 17.38 9.18 0.36
N ILE A 276 17.28 8.58 -0.82
CA ILE A 276 18.07 7.40 -1.18
C ILE A 276 19.57 7.72 -1.17
N ASN A 277 19.98 8.88 -1.68
CA ASN A 277 21.40 9.25 -1.74
C ASN A 277 21.96 9.60 -0.37
N GLU A 278 21.24 10.42 0.41
CA GLU A 278 21.81 11.18 1.53
C GLU A 278 21.45 10.61 2.91
N THR A 279 20.57 9.62 3.01
CA THR A 279 20.14 9.07 4.31
C THR A 279 20.96 7.85 4.70
N HIS A 280 21.59 7.85 5.87
CA HIS A 280 22.07 6.63 6.51
C HIS A 280 20.95 6.01 7.34
N VAL A 281 20.68 4.72 7.14
CA VAL A 281 19.60 4.00 7.82
C VAL A 281 20.14 2.73 8.45
N ASP A 282 19.78 2.49 9.72
CA ASP A 282 19.93 1.17 10.34
C ASP A 282 18.63 0.37 10.12
N PRO A 283 18.64 -0.65 9.23
CA PRO A 283 17.43 -1.41 8.92
C PRO A 283 16.93 -2.25 10.10
N SER A 284 17.83 -2.75 10.94
CA SER A 284 17.46 -3.51 12.14
C SER A 284 16.76 -2.61 13.14
N ALA A 285 17.28 -1.39 13.34
CA ALA A 285 16.64 -0.41 14.20
C ALA A 285 15.25 0.00 13.67
N CYS A 286 15.08 0.15 12.36
CA CYS A 286 13.76 0.44 11.79
C CYS A 286 12.72 -0.64 12.15
N ALA A 287 13.10 -1.91 12.02
CA ALA A 287 12.20 -3.05 12.22
C ALA A 287 11.98 -3.43 13.69
N TYR A 288 12.98 -3.28 14.57
CA TYR A 288 12.97 -3.88 15.90
C TYR A 288 13.23 -2.92 17.07
N GLU A 289 13.67 -1.68 16.82
CA GLU A 289 13.94 -0.73 17.92
C GLU A 289 12.67 -0.40 18.69
N SER A 290 12.67 -0.69 19.99
CA SER A 290 11.52 -0.48 20.88
C SER A 290 11.28 0.99 21.23
N ASP A 291 12.34 1.81 21.25
CA ASP A 291 12.22 3.23 21.55
C ASP A 291 11.83 4.03 20.30
N SER A 292 10.58 4.52 20.26
CA SER A 292 10.08 5.36 19.16
C SER A 292 10.74 6.73 19.09
N SER A 293 11.38 7.23 20.16
CA SER A 293 12.06 8.52 20.14
C SER A 293 13.43 8.47 19.48
N LYS A 294 14.02 7.27 19.33
CA LYS A 294 15.34 7.11 18.72
C LYS A 294 15.31 7.48 17.24
N VAL A 295 16.32 8.24 16.81
CA VAL A 295 16.51 8.60 15.40
C VAL A 295 17.17 7.42 14.69
N VAL A 296 16.41 6.76 13.83
CA VAL A 296 16.84 5.55 13.08
C VAL A 296 17.27 5.85 11.63
N GLY A 297 17.12 7.11 11.20
CA GLY A 297 17.60 7.64 9.92
C GLY A 297 18.30 8.98 10.13
N GLN A 298 19.54 9.08 9.69
CA GLN A 298 20.40 10.25 9.88
C GLN A 298 20.97 10.70 8.53
N TYR A 299 21.48 11.92 8.47
CA TYR A 299 22.26 12.36 7.32
C TYR A 299 23.52 11.50 7.21
N LYS A 300 23.93 11.13 5.99
CA LYS A 300 25.23 10.51 5.75
C LYS A 300 26.29 11.60 6.01
N ASP A 301 26.92 11.56 7.16
CA ASP A 301 28.13 12.35 7.38
C ASP A 301 29.15 11.97 6.28
N GLN A 302 29.69 12.99 5.59
CA GLN A 302 30.72 12.83 4.56
C GLN A 302 32.06 12.38 5.15
#